data_AF-A0AA96L019-F1
#
_entry.id   AF-A0AA96L019-F1
#
_cell.length_a   1.000
_cell.length_b   1.000
_cell.length_c   1.000
_cell.angle_alpha   90.00
_cell.angle_beta   90.00
_cell.angle_gamma   90.00
#
_symmetry.space_group_name_H-M   'P 1'
#
loop_
_entity.id
_entity.type
_entity.pdbx_description
1 polymer ?
#
loop_
_entity_poly.entity_id
_entity_poly.type
_entity_poly.pdbx_seq_one_letter_code
_entity_poly.pdbx_strand_id
1 'polypeptide(L)'
;MTTKVVKIDNKVRMITGKLAPHLEIQWEHYTLVELQSLLETVVRFEIEHNFRRHKDYKDSKGANIQVFNDGNELKVTSLKDELLIIRDSQIDSQ
;
A
#
# COMPACT_ATOMS: atom_id res chain seq x y z
N MET A 1 6.20 -0.30 12.35
CA MET A 1 5.33 -0.73 11.22
C MET A 1 3.91 -0.34 11.59
N THR A 2 3.15 0.29 10.69
CA THR A 2 1.82 0.82 11.00
C THR A 2 0.75 0.03 10.27
N THR A 3 -0.40 -0.17 10.92
CA THR A 3 -1.58 -0.81 10.32
C THR A 3 -2.77 0.15 10.35
N LYS A 4 -3.42 0.31 9.20
CA LYS A 4 -4.74 0.94 9.02
C LYS A 4 -5.76 -0.16 8.74
N VAL A 5 -6.93 -0.04 9.35
CA VAL A 5 -8.06 -0.97 9.14
C VAL A 5 -9.21 -0.17 8.56
N VAL A 6 -9.73 -0.58 7.41
CA VAL A 6 -10.81 0.10 6.69
C VAL A 6 -11.93 -0.90 6.48
N LYS A 7 -13.16 -0.52 6.84
CA LYS A 7 -14.35 -1.33 6.58
C LYS A 7 -14.84 -1.05 5.15
N ILE A 8 -15.09 -2.11 4.38
CA ILE A 8 -15.56 -2.04 2.99
C ILE A 8 -16.70 -3.03 2.84
N ASP A 9 -17.95 -2.58 2.70
CA ASP A 9 -19.15 -3.44 2.60
C ASP A 9 -19.08 -4.68 3.50
N ASN A 10 -18.90 -5.87 2.90
CA ASN A 10 -18.85 -7.19 3.56
C ASN A 10 -17.42 -7.65 3.90
N LYS A 11 -16.44 -6.75 3.86
CA LYS A 11 -15.02 -7.03 4.05
C LYS A 11 -14.37 -6.02 4.99
N VAL A 12 -13.25 -6.43 5.56
CA VAL A 12 -12.28 -5.55 6.21
C VAL A 12 -11.01 -5.55 5.39
N ARG A 13 -10.52 -4.37 5.04
CA ARG A 13 -9.23 -4.15 4.43
C ARG A 13 -8.20 -3.77 5.49
N MET A 14 -7.15 -4.58 5.59
CA MET A 14 -5.98 -4.29 6.43
C MET A 14 -4.85 -3.76 5.55
N ILE A 15 -4.38 -2.55 5.83
CA ILE A 15 -3.25 -1.91 5.14
C ILE A 15 -2.11 -1.77 6.13
N THR A 16 -1.04 -2.54 5.95
CA THR A 16 0.11 -2.56 6.85
C THR A 16 1.38 -2.18 6.11
N GLY A 17 2.24 -1.36 6.70
CA GLY A 17 3.53 -1.04 6.06
C GLY A 17 4.20 0.20 6.59
N LYS A 18 5.35 0.51 6.00
CA LYS A 18 6.11 1.74 6.28
C LYS A 18 5.43 2.96 5.68
N LEU A 19 4.79 2.79 4.53
CA LEU A 19 4.09 3.87 3.82
C LEU A 19 2.62 3.99 4.19
N ALA A 20 2.04 2.98 4.86
CA ALA A 20 0.65 3.02 5.31
C ALA A 20 0.22 4.36 5.97
N PRO A 21 0.98 4.98 6.89
CA PRO A 21 0.57 6.24 7.52
C PRO A 21 0.66 7.45 6.57
N HIS A 22 1.42 7.37 5.49
CA HIS A 22 1.73 8.50 4.60
C HIS A 22 0.87 8.55 3.35
N LEU A 23 0.21 7.43 3.01
CA LEU A 23 -0.66 7.36 1.83
C LEU A 23 -2.06 7.88 2.14
N GLU A 24 -2.47 8.91 1.40
CA GLU A 24 -3.79 9.53 1.40
C GLU A 24 -4.64 8.96 0.25
N ILE A 25 -5.08 7.72 0.41
CA ILE A 25 -5.96 7.02 -0.53
C ILE A 25 -7.32 6.82 0.15
N GLN A 26 -8.42 7.03 -0.58
CA GLN A 26 -9.77 6.62 -0.16
C GLN A 26 -9.92 5.11 -0.35
N TRP A 27 -9.32 4.35 0.55
CA TRP A 27 -9.14 2.90 0.44
C TRP A 27 -10.43 2.12 0.21
N GLU A 28 -11.54 2.61 0.74
CA GLU A 28 -12.88 2.02 0.64
C GLU A 28 -13.48 2.12 -0.78
N HIS A 29 -12.99 3.03 -1.62
CA HIS A 29 -13.53 3.28 -2.96
C HIS A 29 -12.87 2.45 -4.07
N TYR A 30 -11.88 1.63 -3.74
CA TYR A 30 -11.12 0.87 -4.74
C TYR A 30 -11.16 -0.62 -4.46
N THR A 31 -11.29 -1.42 -5.52
CA THR A 31 -10.99 -2.86 -5.49
C THR A 31 -9.48 -3.10 -5.40
N LEU A 32 -9.05 -4.33 -5.05
CA LEU A 32 -7.61 -4.66 -5.07
C LEU A 32 -7.00 -4.51 -6.49
N VAL A 33 -7.75 -4.78 -7.55
CA VAL A 33 -7.26 -4.63 -8.93
C VAL A 33 -7.03 -3.15 -9.28
N GLU A 34 -7.94 -2.27 -8.88
CA GLU A 34 -7.77 -0.82 -9.09
C GLU A 34 -6.62 -0.28 -8.24
N LEU A 35 -6.52 -0.72 -6.98
CA LEU A 35 -5.38 -0.38 -6.12
C LEU A 35 -4.05 -0.84 -6.71
N GLN A 36 -3.98 -2.04 -7.32
CA GLN A 36 -2.75 -2.51 -7.97
C GLN A 36 -2.26 -1.51 -9.03
N SER A 37 -3.18 -0.99 -9.84
CA SER A 37 -2.87 -0.02 -10.89
C SER A 37 -2.47 1.36 -10.33
N LEU A 38 -3.12 1.77 -9.23
CA LEU A 38 -2.90 3.07 -8.59
C LEU A 38 -1.60 3.12 -7.76
N LEU A 39 -1.32 2.05 -7.01
CA LEU A 39 -0.29 2.03 -5.97
C LEU A 39 1.12 2.23 -6.51
N GLU A 40 1.42 1.76 -7.71
CA GLU A 40 2.73 1.98 -8.32
C GLU A 40 3.03 3.49 -8.42
N THR A 41 2.07 4.25 -8.94
CA THR A 41 2.20 5.69 -9.14
C THR A 41 2.21 6.44 -7.81
N VAL A 42 1.25 6.14 -6.93
CA VAL A 42 1.10 6.85 -5.65
C VAL A 42 2.32 6.63 -4.74
N VAL A 43 2.82 5.39 -4.67
CA VAL A 43 4.00 5.07 -3.84
C VAL A 43 5.27 5.67 -4.43
N ARG A 44 5.44 5.63 -5.76
CA ARG A 44 6.56 6.30 -6.43
C ARG A 44 6.54 7.80 -6.14
N PHE A 45 5.38 8.44 -6.28
CA PHE A 45 5.21 9.86 -5.98
C PHE A 45 5.56 10.18 -4.52
N GLU A 46 5.04 9.40 -3.55
CA GLU A 46 5.33 9.60 -2.12
C GLU A 46 6.84 9.58 -1.85
N ILE A 47 7.56 8.57 -2.34
CA ILE A 47 9.01 8.44 -2.14
C ILE A 47 9.79 9.55 -2.85
N GLU A 48 9.40 9.90 -4.07
CA GLU A 48 10.17 10.84 -4.89
C GLU A 48 10.00 12.30 -4.47
N HIS A 49 8.80 12.69 -4.03
CA HIS A 49 8.40 14.08 -3.84
C HIS A 49 8.32 14.49 -2.37
N ASN A 50 8.14 13.56 -1.44
CA ASN A 50 8.17 13.86 0.01
C ASN A 50 9.58 13.71 0.60
N PHE A 51 10.53 14.47 0.04
CA PHE A 51 11.95 14.37 0.35
C PHE A 51 12.28 14.47 1.85
N ARG A 52 11.58 15.33 2.61
CA ARG A 52 11.82 15.47 4.06
C ARG A 52 11.58 14.18 4.84
N ARG A 53 10.71 13.29 4.34
CA ARG A 53 10.35 12.03 5.01
C ARG A 53 11.20 10.86 4.52
N HIS A 54 11.57 10.85 3.24
CA HIS A 54 12.12 9.67 2.56
C HIS A 54 13.51 9.87 1.96
N LYS A 55 14.22 10.97 2.27
CA LYS A 55 15.55 11.29 1.70
C LYS A 55 16.50 10.08 1.72
N ASP A 56 16.78 9.54 2.91
CA ASP A 56 17.74 8.44 3.07
C ASP A 56 17.28 7.16 2.35
N TYR A 57 15.97 6.93 2.34
CA TYR A 57 15.38 5.81 1.63
C TYR A 57 15.52 5.96 0.11
N LYS A 58 15.22 7.14 -0.43
CA LYS A 58 15.35 7.46 -1.85
C LYS A 58 16.81 7.36 -2.30
N ASP A 59 17.73 7.91 -1.51
CA ASP A 59 19.16 7.92 -1.83
C ASP A 59 19.76 6.50 -1.81
N SER A 60 19.21 5.56 -1.02
CA SER A 60 19.69 4.18 -0.91
C SER A 60 18.98 3.16 -1.81
N LYS A 61 17.67 3.29 -2.01
CA LYS A 61 16.81 2.29 -2.69
C LYS A 61 16.13 2.82 -3.95
N GLY A 62 15.94 4.14 -4.04
CA GLY A 62 15.12 4.79 -5.05
C GLY A 62 13.64 4.42 -4.98
N ALA A 63 12.90 4.76 -6.02
CA ALA A 63 11.47 4.46 -6.16
C ALA A 63 11.22 3.35 -7.21
N ASN A 64 11.99 2.26 -7.11
CA ASN A 64 11.86 1.08 -7.96
C ASN A 64 10.67 0.23 -7.52
N ILE A 65 9.46 0.73 -7.73
CA ILE A 65 8.23 0.14 -7.17
C ILE A 65 7.79 -1.07 -7.99
N GLN A 66 7.46 -2.15 -7.29
CA GLN A 66 6.81 -3.34 -7.84
C GLN A 66 5.58 -3.67 -7.00
N VAL A 67 4.46 -3.91 -7.66
CA VAL A 67 3.20 -4.30 -7.01
C VAL A 67 2.85 -5.73 -7.43
N PHE A 68 2.75 -6.62 -6.44
CA PHE A 68 2.34 -8.01 -6.61
C PHE A 68 0.90 -8.16 -6.12
N ASN A 69 0.11 -8.95 -6.83
CA ASN A 69 -1.27 -9.26 -6.48
C ASN A 69 -1.44 -10.79 -6.54
N ASP A 70 -1.83 -11.39 -5.43
CA ASP A 70 -2.10 -12.83 -5.34
C ASP A 70 -3.61 -13.18 -5.30
N GLY A 71 -4.48 -12.16 -5.47
CA GLY A 71 -5.94 -12.27 -5.47
C GLY A 71 -6.59 -11.75 -4.19
N ASN A 72 -5.97 -11.94 -3.02
CA ASN A 72 -6.49 -11.48 -1.72
C ASN A 72 -5.53 -10.51 -1.01
N GLU A 73 -4.28 -10.46 -1.45
CA GLU A 73 -3.22 -9.58 -0.97
C GLU A 73 -2.61 -8.78 -2.12
N LEU A 74 -2.39 -7.49 -1.87
CA LEU A 74 -1.44 -6.69 -2.63
C LEU A 74 -0.19 -6.47 -1.80
N LYS A 75 0.97 -6.65 -2.42
CA LYS A 75 2.26 -6.37 -1.82
C LYS A 75 3.02 -5.37 -2.69
N VAL A 76 3.37 -4.24 -2.10
CA VAL A 76 4.19 -3.21 -2.72
C VAL A 76 5.61 -3.29 -2.17
N THR A 77 6.57 -3.42 -3.07
CA THR A 77 7.99 -3.54 -2.70
C THR A 77 8.86 -2.56 -3.49
N SER A 78 10.07 -2.31 -2.99
CA SER A 78 11.14 -1.71 -3.78
C SER A 78 12.50 -2.32 -3.45
N LEU A 79 13.18 -2.86 -4.46
CA LEU A 79 14.45 -3.60 -4.31
C LEU A 79 14.41 -4.61 -3.14
N LYS A 80 13.36 -5.44 -3.13
CA LYS A 80 13.04 -6.46 -2.10
C LYS A 80 12.65 -5.93 -0.72
N ASP A 81 12.59 -4.62 -0.52
CA ASP A 81 12.04 -4.04 0.71
C ASP A 81 10.51 -3.96 0.63
N GLU A 82 9.81 -4.48 1.63
CA GLU A 82 8.36 -4.43 1.71
C GLU A 82 7.90 -3.07 2.26
N LEU A 83 7.15 -2.33 1.44
CA LEU A 83 6.71 -0.98 1.74
C LEU A 83 5.27 -0.94 2.25
N LEU A 84 4.42 -1.78 1.66
CA LEU A 84 2.99 -1.85 1.93
C LEU A 84 2.45 -3.26 1.63
N ILE A 85 1.58 -3.75 2.49
CA ILE A 85 0.79 -4.97 2.32
C ILE A 85 -0.67 -4.60 2.55
N ILE A 86 -1.55 -4.99 1.62
CA ILE A 86 -2.99 -4.75 1.70
C ILE A 86 -3.67 -6.10 1.61
N ARG A 87 -4.53 -6.43 2.57
CA ARG A 87 -5.29 -7.69 2.58
C ARG A 87 -6.76 -7.40 2.77
N ASP A 88 -7.59 -8.04 1.96
CA ASP A 88 -9.03 -8.06 2.16
C ASP A 88 -9.41 -9.35 2.90
N SER A 89 -10.19 -9.23 3.97
CA SER A 89 -10.75 -10.35 4.73
C SER A 89 -12.27 -10.23 4.75
N GLN A 90 -12.98 -11.33 4.49
CA GLN A 90 -14.44 -11.36 4.59
C GLN A 90 -14.87 -11.15 6.04
N ILE A 91 -15.95 -10.40 6.24
CA ILE A 91 -16.64 -10.36 7.53
C ILE A 91 -17.65 -11.51 7.47
N ASP A 92 -17.32 -12.64 8.09
CA ASP A 92 -18.30 -13.71 8.25
C ASP A 92 -19.43 -13.19 9.14
N SER A 93 -20.62 -13.03 8.55
CA SER A 93 -21.85 -12.76 9.29
C SER A 93 -22.22 -14.03 10.05
N GLN A 94 -21.88 -14.10 11.35
CA GLN A 94 -22.47 -15.08 12.27
C GLN A 94 -23.95 -14.78 12.51
#